data_AF-A0A1U7YSI1-F1
#
_entry.id   AF-A0A1U7YSI1-F1
#
_cell.length_a   1.000
_cell.length_b   1.000
_cell.length_c   1.000
_cell.angle_alpha   90.00
_cell.angle_beta   90.00
_cell.angle_gamma   90.00
#
_symmetry.space_group_name_H-M   'P 1'
#
loop_
_entity.id
_entity.type
_entity.pdbx_description
1 polymer ?
#
loop_
_entity_poly.entity_id
_entity_poly.type
_entity_poly.pdbx_seq_one_letter_code
_entity_poly.pdbx_strand_id
1 'polypeptide(L)'
;MELQMKVAQAVHVLNHDSQSCNRVAANQWLVQFQQTDAAWEVATSILTSNYHQQFVSDFEVEFFAAQILKRKIQNEGSYLQMGAKDALLNALLLAAKKFCLGPPQLLTQICLALSALMLHAVEHGQPIEKLFCSLQSLENHDEGTIAVLEMLTVLPEVVEDQNTDHRTSSAQRREYGRELLSHTSVVLEFLHRQSDKSFDSSIQLQGRHRKILRCLLSWVSSS
;
A
#
# COMPACT_ATOMS: atom_id res chain seq x y z
N MET A 1 -1.63 22.37 -2.29
CA MET A 1 -1.82 22.72 -3.71
C MET A 1 -0.50 23.07 -4.42
N GLU A 2 0.26 24.10 -4.00
CA GLU A 2 1.50 24.49 -4.70
C GLU A 2 2.56 23.36 -4.74
N LEU A 3 2.84 22.71 -3.60
CA LEU A 3 3.81 21.62 -3.53
C LEU A 3 3.37 20.39 -4.34
N GLN A 4 2.07 20.08 -4.39
CA GLN A 4 1.54 18.99 -5.21
C GLN A 4 1.81 19.22 -6.69
N MET A 5 1.60 20.45 -7.16
CA MET A 5 1.92 20.82 -8.54
C MET A 5 3.42 20.71 -8.82
N LYS A 6 4.29 21.14 -7.89
CA LYS A 6 5.74 20.97 -8.04
C LYS A 6 6.16 19.50 -8.10
N VAL A 7 5.57 18.64 -7.27
CA VAL A 7 5.79 17.19 -7.32
C VAL A 7 5.35 16.63 -8.67
N ALA A 8 4.14 16.96 -9.12
CA ALA A 8 3.62 16.48 -10.40
C ALA A 8 4.49 16.92 -11.58
N GLN A 9 4.94 18.17 -11.59
CA GLN A 9 5.83 18.69 -12.61
C GLN A 9 7.19 18.01 -12.60
N ALA A 10 7.79 17.82 -11.42
CA ALA A 10 9.09 17.15 -11.30
C ALA A 10 9.00 15.67 -11.70
N VAL A 11 7.93 14.96 -11.34
CA VAL A 11 7.66 13.59 -11.80
C VAL A 11 7.52 13.55 -13.32
N HIS A 12 6.76 14.48 -13.90
CA HIS A 12 6.60 14.57 -15.35
C HIS A 12 7.94 14.82 -16.07
N VAL A 13 8.74 15.78 -15.60
CA VAL A 13 10.07 16.08 -16.15
C VAL A 13 10.97 14.85 -16.05
N LEU A 14 10.99 14.17 -14.89
CA LEU A 14 11.81 12.97 -14.68
C LEU A 14 11.52 11.88 -15.72
N ASN A 15 10.25 11.65 -16.05
CA ASN A 15 9.85 10.56 -16.94
C ASN A 15 9.86 10.94 -18.44
N HIS A 16 9.56 12.20 -18.78
CA HIS A 16 9.26 12.60 -20.17
C HIS A 16 10.22 13.63 -20.76
N ASP A 17 11.07 14.30 -19.98
CA ASP A 17 11.97 15.32 -20.52
C ASP A 17 13.11 14.69 -21.35
N SER A 18 13.26 15.19 -22.59
CA SER A 18 14.30 14.75 -23.53
C SER A 18 15.74 15.02 -23.05
N GLN A 19 15.94 16.06 -22.23
CA GLN A 19 17.25 16.46 -21.74
C GLN A 19 17.61 15.71 -20.45
N SER A 20 18.75 15.02 -20.47
CA SER A 20 19.23 14.28 -19.29
C SER A 20 19.50 15.17 -18.08
N CYS A 21 19.99 16.40 -18.28
CA CYS A 21 20.25 17.34 -17.18
C CYS A 21 18.98 17.73 -16.41
N ASN A 22 17.86 17.92 -17.12
CA ASN A 22 16.58 18.26 -16.50
C ASN A 22 16.04 17.09 -15.68
N ARG A 23 16.13 15.86 -16.22
CA ARG A 23 15.76 14.64 -15.49
C ARG A 23 16.59 14.43 -14.23
N VAL A 24 17.89 14.68 -14.29
CA VAL A 24 18.78 14.60 -13.13
C VAL A 24 18.40 15.65 -12.08
N ALA A 25 18.14 16.89 -12.48
CA ALA A 25 17.72 17.95 -11.57
C ALA A 25 16.36 17.64 -10.92
N ALA A 26 15.39 17.15 -11.68
CA ALA A 26 14.09 16.72 -11.17
C ALA A 26 14.21 15.56 -10.18
N ASN A 27 15.03 14.55 -10.50
CA ASN A 27 15.30 13.44 -9.59
C ASN A 27 15.94 13.92 -8.28
N GLN A 28 16.94 14.80 -8.35
CA GLN A 28 17.59 15.38 -7.17
C GLN A 28 16.59 16.12 -6.28
N TRP A 29 15.72 16.93 -6.88
CA TRP A 29 14.67 17.63 -6.14
C TRP A 29 13.68 16.64 -5.50
N LEU A 30 13.24 15.60 -6.21
CA LEU A 30 12.33 14.58 -5.68
C LEU A 30 12.96 13.77 -4.55
N VAL A 31 14.26 13.48 -4.63
CA VAL A 31 15.02 12.82 -3.54
C VAL A 31 15.10 13.72 -2.31
N GLN A 32 15.34 15.02 -2.49
CA GLN A 32 15.34 15.97 -1.37
C GLN A 32 13.95 16.11 -0.75
N PHE A 33 12.91 16.22 -1.59
CA PHE A 33 11.53 16.30 -1.17
C PHE A 33 11.12 15.11 -0.30
N GLN A 34 11.51 13.89 -0.68
CA GLN A 34 11.24 12.67 0.10
C GLN A 34 11.73 12.73 1.55
N GLN A 35 12.80 13.50 1.83
CA GLN A 35 13.35 13.66 3.17
C GLN A 35 12.61 14.70 4.03
N THR A 36 11.69 15.47 3.44
CA THR A 36 10.95 16.52 4.16
C THR A 36 9.73 15.96 4.89
N ASP A 37 9.29 16.65 5.95
CA ASP A 37 8.04 16.32 6.63
C ASP A 37 6.82 16.53 5.73
N ALA A 38 6.87 17.53 4.84
CA ALA A 38 5.80 17.84 3.90
C ALA A 38 5.47 16.67 2.95
N ALA A 39 6.42 15.75 2.73
CA ALA A 39 6.20 14.57 1.90
C ALA A 39 5.09 13.66 2.42
N TRP A 40 4.88 13.58 3.75
CA TRP A 40 3.78 12.83 4.34
C TRP A 40 2.41 13.35 3.88
N GLU A 41 2.18 14.64 4.09
CA GLU A 41 0.89 15.28 3.79
C GLU A 41 0.64 15.34 2.28
N VAL A 42 1.65 15.73 1.50
CA VAL A 42 1.52 15.88 0.04
C VAL A 42 1.25 14.53 -0.63
N ALA A 43 1.99 13.48 -0.28
CA ALA A 43 1.77 12.16 -0.86
C ALA A 43 0.41 11.57 -0.44
N THR A 44 0.03 11.72 0.83
CA THR A 44 -1.29 11.32 1.32
C THR A 44 -2.40 12.03 0.56
N SER A 45 -2.28 13.35 0.39
CA SER A 45 -3.28 14.14 -0.31
C SER A 45 -3.35 13.81 -1.80
N ILE A 46 -2.23 13.50 -2.47
CA ILE A 46 -2.25 13.03 -3.87
C ILE A 46 -3.09 11.76 -3.99
N LEU A 47 -2.91 10.78 -3.10
CA LEU A 47 -3.63 9.52 -3.18
C LEU A 47 -5.11 9.65 -2.83
N THR A 48 -5.48 10.48 -1.86
CA THR A 48 -6.86 10.61 -1.38
C THR A 48 -7.68 11.68 -2.09
N SER A 49 -7.05 12.58 -2.86
CA SER A 49 -7.75 13.63 -3.59
C SER A 49 -8.67 13.05 -4.67
N ASN A 50 -9.90 13.55 -4.74
CA ASN A 50 -10.85 13.24 -5.83
C ASN A 50 -10.62 14.10 -7.08
N TYR A 51 -9.60 14.94 -7.09
CA TYR A 51 -9.21 15.76 -8.23
C TYR A 51 -8.47 14.91 -9.27
N HIS A 52 -9.19 13.97 -9.89
CA HIS A 52 -8.81 13.47 -11.20
C HIS A 52 -8.93 14.66 -12.17
N GLN A 53 -8.00 14.83 -13.12
CA GLN A 53 -8.05 15.85 -14.19
C GLN A 53 -7.27 17.16 -14.00
N GLN A 54 -6.07 17.15 -13.42
CA GLN A 54 -5.17 18.31 -13.58
C GLN A 54 -3.76 17.99 -14.08
N PHE A 55 -3.29 16.74 -14.04
CA PHE A 55 -1.94 16.42 -14.50
C PHE A 55 -1.96 15.49 -15.72
N VAL A 56 -1.05 15.75 -16.65
CA VAL A 56 -0.86 14.91 -17.86
C VAL A 56 -0.33 13.50 -17.49
N SER A 57 0.22 13.35 -16.28
CA SER A 57 0.90 12.16 -15.77
C SER A 57 0.25 11.59 -14.49
N ASP A 58 -1.08 11.60 -14.36
CA ASP A 58 -1.80 11.24 -13.11
C ASP A 58 -1.31 9.93 -12.47
N PHE A 59 -1.20 8.83 -13.24
CA PHE A 59 -0.71 7.55 -12.72
C PHE A 59 0.72 7.61 -12.16
N GLU A 60 1.65 8.29 -12.86
CA GLU A 60 3.05 8.36 -12.43
C GLU A 60 3.18 9.13 -11.11
N VAL A 61 2.36 10.17 -10.95
CA VAL A 61 2.32 11.00 -9.74
C VAL A 61 1.71 10.22 -8.57
N GLU A 62 0.61 9.50 -8.80
CA GLU A 62 -0.03 8.63 -7.80
C GLU A 62 0.91 7.48 -7.38
N PHE A 63 1.58 6.85 -8.35
CA PHE A 63 2.54 5.79 -8.09
C PHE A 63 3.74 6.29 -7.28
N PHE A 64 4.28 7.46 -7.65
CA PHE A 64 5.33 8.12 -6.88
C PHE A 64 4.88 8.43 -5.45
N ALA A 65 3.67 8.95 -5.25
CA ALA A 65 3.12 9.23 -3.92
C ALA A 65 3.01 7.96 -3.05
N ALA A 66 2.53 6.84 -3.62
CA ALA A 66 2.47 5.56 -2.93
C ALA A 66 3.87 5.05 -2.51
N GLN A 67 4.86 5.17 -3.41
CA GLN A 67 6.25 4.80 -3.11
C GLN A 67 6.87 5.67 -2.00
N ILE A 68 6.61 6.98 -2.02
CA ILE A 68 7.04 7.88 -0.94
C ILE A 68 6.48 7.41 0.39
N LEU A 69 5.16 7.21 0.47
CA LEU A 69 4.53 6.81 1.74
C LEU A 69 5.09 5.49 2.24
N LYS A 70 5.18 4.46 1.38
CA LYS A 70 5.82 3.19 1.76
C LYS A 70 7.20 3.42 2.36
N ARG A 71 8.05 4.17 1.66
CA ARG A 71 9.44 4.42 2.08
C ARG A 71 9.51 5.22 3.38
N LYS A 72 8.69 6.26 3.54
CA LYS A 72 8.66 7.07 4.76
C LYS A 72 8.14 6.27 5.95
N ILE A 73 7.12 5.43 5.76
CA ILE A 73 6.64 4.51 6.79
C ILE A 73 7.75 3.57 7.24
N GLN A 74 8.44 2.91 6.31
CA GLN A 74 9.55 2.01 6.66
C GLN A 74 10.67 2.72 7.43
N ASN A 75 11.03 3.95 7.04
CA ASN A 75 12.18 4.65 7.64
C ASN A 75 11.87 5.42 8.92
N GLU A 76 10.65 5.97 9.02
CA GLU A 76 10.27 6.98 10.01
C GLU A 76 8.99 6.59 10.77
N GLY A 77 8.30 5.50 10.40
CA GLY A 77 6.99 5.13 10.94
C GLY A 77 6.98 4.83 12.44
N SER A 78 8.10 4.40 13.01
CA SER A 78 8.26 4.21 14.46
C SER A 78 8.19 5.52 15.25
N TYR A 79 8.52 6.66 14.64
CA TYR A 79 8.48 7.98 15.29
C TYR A 79 7.10 8.65 15.21
N LEU A 80 6.17 8.11 14.40
CA LEU A 80 4.83 8.66 14.29
C LEU A 80 4.03 8.45 15.58
N GLN A 81 3.34 9.50 16.00
CA GLN A 81 2.36 9.42 17.09
C GLN A 81 1.17 8.53 16.69
N MET A 82 0.50 7.93 17.68
CA MET A 82 -0.64 7.04 17.44
C MET A 82 -1.71 7.65 16.54
N GLY A 83 -2.17 8.86 16.83
CA GLY A 83 -3.19 9.53 16.02
C GLY A 83 -2.76 9.79 14.57
N ALA A 84 -1.46 9.99 14.32
CA ALA A 84 -0.92 10.12 12.97
C ALA A 84 -0.90 8.77 12.23
N LYS A 85 -0.59 7.67 12.94
CA LYS A 85 -0.69 6.30 12.40
C LYS A 85 -2.14 5.98 12.01
N ASP A 86 -3.11 6.28 12.86
CA ASP A 86 -4.53 6.05 12.60
C ASP A 86 -5.05 6.88 11.41
N ALA A 87 -4.67 8.16 11.33
CA ALA A 87 -5.03 9.01 10.20
C ALA A 87 -4.45 8.49 8.88
N LEU A 88 -3.20 8.04 8.90
CA LEU A 88 -2.53 7.48 7.73
C LEU A 88 -3.13 6.13 7.31
N LEU A 89 -3.49 5.27 8.26
CA LEU A 89 -4.22 4.02 8.00
C LEU A 89 -5.52 4.29 7.25
N ASN A 90 -6.35 5.21 7.76
CA ASN A 90 -7.60 5.58 7.11
C ASN A 90 -7.38 6.16 5.70
N ALA A 91 -6.38 7.01 5.52
CA ALA A 91 -6.06 7.59 4.22
C ALA A 91 -5.60 6.54 3.20
N LEU A 92 -4.77 5.59 3.62
CA LEU A 92 -4.30 4.51 2.76
C LEU A 92 -5.41 3.50 2.44
N LEU A 93 -6.31 3.20 3.37
CA LEU A 93 -7.50 2.37 3.11
C LEU A 93 -8.44 3.05 2.11
N LEU A 94 -8.63 4.37 2.23
CA LEU A 94 -9.39 5.16 1.27
C LEU A 94 -8.73 5.12 -0.12
N ALA A 95 -7.41 5.26 -0.20
CA ALA A 95 -6.66 5.13 -1.44
C ALA A 95 -6.77 3.72 -2.04
N ALA A 96 -6.63 2.67 -1.23
CA ALA A 96 -6.78 1.29 -1.69
C ALA A 96 -8.19 1.03 -2.28
N LYS A 97 -9.22 1.59 -1.64
CA LYS A 97 -10.60 1.56 -2.19
C LYS A 97 -10.68 2.30 -3.52
N LYS A 98 -10.14 3.52 -3.59
CA LYS A 98 -10.14 4.35 -4.80
C LYS A 98 -9.46 3.66 -5.98
N PHE A 99 -8.33 3.00 -5.74
CA PHE A 99 -7.49 2.40 -6.79
C PHE A 99 -7.72 0.89 -6.97
N CYS A 100 -8.77 0.30 -6.37
CA CYS A 100 -9.01 -1.15 -6.44
C CYS A 100 -9.22 -1.69 -7.87
N LEU A 101 -9.76 -0.85 -8.78
CA LEU A 101 -9.91 -1.14 -10.21
C LEU A 101 -8.85 -0.45 -11.09
N GLY A 102 -7.90 0.26 -10.47
CA GLY A 102 -6.84 0.97 -11.16
C GLY A 102 -5.68 0.06 -11.59
N PRO A 103 -4.54 0.66 -12.00
CA PRO A 103 -3.34 -0.08 -12.34
C PRO A 103 -2.88 -0.97 -11.18
N PRO A 104 -2.70 -2.30 -11.37
CA PRO A 104 -2.38 -3.22 -10.27
C PRO A 104 -1.14 -2.82 -9.48
N GLN A 105 -0.10 -2.29 -10.15
CA GLN A 105 1.13 -1.90 -9.46
C GLN A 105 0.91 -0.78 -8.44
N LEU A 106 -0.02 0.15 -8.69
CA LEU A 106 -0.34 1.23 -7.76
C LEU A 106 -1.03 0.68 -6.51
N LEU A 107 -2.02 -0.19 -6.68
CA LEU A 107 -2.69 -0.85 -5.57
C LEU A 107 -1.69 -1.65 -4.71
N THR A 108 -0.79 -2.42 -5.34
CA THR A 108 0.26 -3.15 -4.64
C THR A 108 1.13 -2.21 -3.81
N GLN A 109 1.57 -1.05 -4.34
CA GLN A 109 2.37 -0.09 -3.57
C GLN A 109 1.61 0.48 -2.36
N ILE A 110 0.31 0.77 -2.51
CA ILE A 110 -0.54 1.24 -1.40
C ILE A 110 -0.69 0.15 -0.33
N CYS A 111 -0.93 -1.11 -0.74
CA CYS A 111 -1.03 -2.23 0.20
C CYS A 111 0.30 -2.54 0.89
N LEU A 112 1.45 -2.37 0.22
CA LEU A 112 2.77 -2.48 0.84
C LEU A 112 3.02 -1.35 1.86
N ALA A 113 2.56 -0.14 1.58
CA ALA A 113 2.60 0.97 2.54
C ALA A 113 1.74 0.68 3.78
N LEU A 114 0.53 0.13 3.59
CA LEU A 114 -0.34 -0.33 4.68
C LEU A 114 0.33 -1.42 5.52
N SER A 115 0.92 -2.43 4.88
CA SER A 115 1.61 -3.54 5.56
C SER A 115 2.77 -3.02 6.42
N ALA A 116 3.59 -2.13 5.87
CA ALA A 116 4.66 -1.45 6.61
C ALA A 116 4.13 -0.64 7.81
N LEU A 117 2.97 0.01 7.67
CA LEU A 117 2.37 0.78 8.77
C LEU A 117 1.91 -0.15 9.91
N MET A 118 1.33 -1.30 9.57
CA MET A 118 0.91 -2.29 10.56
C MET A 118 2.09 -2.81 11.37
N LEU A 119 3.23 -3.05 10.73
CA LEU A 119 4.47 -3.46 11.41
C LEU A 119 4.92 -2.45 12.48
N HIS A 120 4.76 -1.15 12.22
CA HIS A 120 5.08 -0.10 13.20
C HIS A 120 3.96 0.19 14.21
N ALA A 121 2.77 -0.42 14.06
CA ALA A 121 1.63 -0.25 14.96
C ALA A 121 1.52 -1.36 16.02
N VAL A 122 2.34 -2.42 15.93
CA VAL A 122 2.35 -3.58 16.83
C VAL A 122 2.54 -3.21 18.30
N GLU A 123 3.33 -2.18 18.60
CA GLU A 123 3.57 -1.71 19.97
C GLU A 123 2.31 -1.24 20.71
N HIS A 124 1.18 -1.16 20.01
CA HIS A 124 -0.06 -0.59 20.49
C HIS A 124 -1.27 -1.53 20.36
N GLY A 125 -1.01 -2.84 20.31
CA GLY A 125 -2.03 -3.88 20.37
C GLY A 125 -1.98 -4.81 19.17
N GLN A 126 -3.16 -5.15 18.64
CA GLN A 126 -3.35 -6.07 17.52
C GLN A 126 -3.67 -5.29 16.23
N PRO A 127 -2.66 -4.74 15.51
CA PRO A 127 -2.89 -3.97 14.29
C PRO A 127 -3.49 -4.79 13.15
N ILE A 128 -3.18 -6.08 13.03
CA ILE A 128 -3.75 -6.95 11.99
C ILE A 128 -5.23 -7.19 12.27
N GLU A 129 -5.63 -7.44 13.51
CA GLU A 129 -7.05 -7.56 13.88
C GLU A 129 -7.84 -6.29 13.49
N LYS A 130 -7.29 -5.10 13.80
CA LYS A 130 -7.88 -3.81 13.42
C LYS A 130 -7.97 -3.64 11.90
N LEU A 131 -6.93 -4.07 11.18
CA LEU A 131 -6.93 -4.07 9.72
C LEU A 131 -8.05 -4.97 9.19
N PHE A 132 -8.21 -6.19 9.70
CA PHE A 132 -9.27 -7.11 9.27
C PHE A 132 -10.67 -6.52 9.50
N CYS A 133 -10.92 -5.88 10.65
CA CYS A 133 -12.16 -5.14 10.90
C CYS A 133 -12.41 -4.07 9.82
N SER A 134 -11.36 -3.36 9.40
CA SER A 134 -11.44 -2.33 8.36
C SER A 134 -11.65 -2.94 6.97
N LEU A 135 -11.02 -4.07 6.67
CA LEU A 135 -11.16 -4.79 5.39
C LEU A 135 -12.57 -5.36 5.19
N GLN A 136 -13.25 -5.78 6.26
CA GLN A 136 -14.66 -6.20 6.18
C GLN A 136 -15.56 -5.07 5.65
N SER A 137 -15.29 -3.82 6.04
CA SER A 137 -16.03 -2.66 5.52
C SER A 137 -15.78 -2.40 4.03
N LEU A 138 -14.59 -2.79 3.52
CA LEU A 138 -14.22 -2.69 2.12
C LEU A 138 -14.83 -3.83 1.28
N GLU A 139 -14.93 -5.04 1.83
CA GLU A 139 -15.48 -6.22 1.14
C GLU A 139 -16.97 -6.08 0.76
N ASN A 140 -17.73 -5.23 1.47
CA ASN A 140 -19.17 -5.01 1.22
C ASN A 140 -19.50 -4.50 -0.20
N HIS A 141 -18.50 -4.20 -1.02
CA HIS A 141 -18.63 -3.93 -2.45
C HIS A 141 -17.78 -4.92 -3.25
N ASP A 142 -18.30 -5.46 -4.36
CA ASP A 142 -17.58 -6.44 -5.18
C ASP A 142 -16.19 -5.96 -5.64
N GLU A 143 -16.05 -4.66 -5.88
CA GLU A 143 -14.77 -4.01 -6.27
C GLU A 143 -13.75 -4.00 -5.11
N GLY A 144 -14.22 -3.85 -3.88
CA GLY A 144 -13.37 -3.82 -2.68
C GLY A 144 -12.70 -5.16 -2.39
N THR A 145 -13.27 -6.27 -2.88
CA THR A 145 -12.65 -7.61 -2.80
C THR A 145 -11.26 -7.64 -3.43
N ILE A 146 -11.01 -6.86 -4.49
CA ILE A 146 -9.69 -6.82 -5.15
C ILE A 146 -8.65 -6.19 -4.22
N ALA A 147 -9.00 -5.08 -3.56
CA ALA A 147 -8.13 -4.43 -2.59
C ALA A 147 -7.87 -5.31 -1.37
N VAL A 148 -8.89 -6.03 -0.88
CA VAL A 148 -8.75 -6.99 0.23
C VAL A 148 -7.81 -8.13 -0.17
N LEU A 149 -7.99 -8.74 -1.34
CA LEU A 149 -7.10 -9.82 -1.83
C LEU A 149 -5.65 -9.34 -1.99
N GLU A 150 -5.45 -8.15 -2.55
CA GLU A 150 -4.11 -7.58 -2.69
C GLU A 150 -3.47 -7.32 -1.32
N MET A 151 -4.23 -6.71 -0.40
CA MET A 151 -3.77 -6.44 0.96
C MET A 151 -3.36 -7.73 1.67
N LEU A 152 -4.21 -8.77 1.62
CA LEU A 152 -3.90 -10.06 2.21
C LEU A 152 -2.70 -10.73 1.53
N THR A 153 -2.49 -10.53 0.23
CA THR A 153 -1.33 -11.11 -0.48
C THR A 153 -0.02 -10.51 0.00
N VAL A 154 0.04 -9.18 0.21
CA VAL A 154 1.28 -8.49 0.57
C VAL A 154 1.51 -8.37 2.08
N LEU A 155 0.49 -8.66 2.90
CA LEU A 155 0.57 -8.56 4.36
C LEU A 155 1.70 -9.44 4.96
N PRO A 156 1.91 -10.69 4.50
CA PRO A 156 3.01 -11.53 4.99
C PRO A 156 4.40 -11.10 4.49
N GLU A 157 4.51 -10.48 3.31
CA GLU A 157 5.78 -10.13 2.67
C GLU A 157 6.66 -9.21 3.54
N VAL A 158 6.06 -8.41 4.42
CA VAL A 158 6.78 -7.49 5.32
C VAL A 158 7.62 -8.22 6.38
N VAL A 159 7.31 -9.49 6.65
CA VAL A 159 8.09 -10.35 7.57
C VAL A 159 9.35 -10.87 6.89
N GLU A 160 9.27 -11.16 5.59
CA GLU A 160 10.34 -11.74 4.78
C GLU A 160 11.38 -10.69 4.31
N ASP A 161 10.99 -9.42 4.24
CA ASP A 161 11.84 -8.29 3.85
C ASP A 161 12.85 -7.90 4.97
N GLN A 162 13.73 -8.84 5.34
CA GLN A 162 14.76 -8.65 6.37
C GLN A 162 15.88 -7.69 5.95
N ASN A 163 16.03 -7.44 4.65
CA ASN A 163 17.19 -6.74 4.10
C ASN A 163 17.01 -5.21 4.01
N THR A 164 15.79 -4.69 4.11
CA THR A 164 15.53 -3.27 3.82
C THR A 164 15.32 -2.39 5.04
N ASP A 165 15.04 -2.95 6.22
CA ASP A 165 14.59 -2.15 7.35
C ASP A 165 15.32 -2.47 8.67
N HIS A 166 16.51 -1.89 8.83
CA HIS A 166 17.32 -1.97 10.05
C HIS A 166 16.67 -1.34 11.29
N ARG A 167 15.54 -0.62 11.13
CA ARG A 167 14.89 0.14 12.21
C ARG A 167 13.75 -0.60 12.90
N THR A 168 13.17 -1.60 12.25
CA THR A 168 12.20 -2.47 12.93
C THR A 168 12.94 -3.52 13.75
N SER A 169 12.56 -3.68 15.03
CA SER A 169 13.19 -4.66 15.92
C SER A 169 12.79 -6.10 15.55
N SER A 170 13.66 -7.07 15.86
CA SER A 170 13.33 -8.49 15.69
C SER A 170 12.13 -8.92 16.55
N ALA A 171 11.87 -8.24 17.66
CA ALA A 171 10.72 -8.48 18.53
C ALA A 171 9.41 -8.09 17.86
N GLN A 172 9.32 -6.88 17.29
CA GLN A 172 8.14 -6.41 16.57
C GLN A 172 7.80 -7.33 15.39
N ARG A 173 8.78 -7.77 14.60
CA ARG A 173 8.54 -8.71 13.51
C ARG A 173 8.01 -10.06 13.98
N ARG A 174 8.52 -10.59 15.10
CA ARG A 174 8.02 -11.85 15.69
C ARG A 174 6.59 -11.71 16.20
N GLU A 175 6.27 -10.58 16.81
CA GLU A 175 4.93 -10.29 17.32
C GLU A 175 3.94 -10.11 16.17
N TYR A 176 4.31 -9.32 15.16
CA TYR A 176 3.57 -9.18 13.91
C TYR A 176 3.32 -10.55 13.25
N GLY A 177 4.36 -11.37 13.10
CA GLY A 177 4.24 -12.71 12.51
C GLY A 177 3.34 -13.63 13.33
N ARG A 178 3.39 -13.55 14.66
CA ARG A 178 2.49 -14.33 15.53
C ARG A 178 1.03 -13.92 15.35
N GLU A 179 0.77 -12.62 15.32
CA GLU A 179 -0.58 -12.10 15.07
C GLU A 179 -1.06 -12.44 13.66
N LEU A 180 -0.18 -12.37 12.66
CA LEU A 180 -0.50 -12.78 11.29
C LEU A 180 -0.96 -14.23 11.25
N LEU A 181 -0.19 -15.13 11.86
CA LEU A 181 -0.52 -16.56 11.90
C LEU A 181 -1.81 -16.88 12.69
N SER A 182 -2.19 -16.05 13.66
CA SER A 182 -3.48 -16.25 14.35
C SER A 182 -4.69 -15.97 13.45
N HIS A 183 -4.50 -15.28 12.32
CA HIS A 183 -5.55 -14.95 11.35
C HIS A 183 -5.58 -15.87 10.12
N THR A 184 -4.70 -16.89 10.05
CA THR A 184 -4.61 -17.78 8.89
C THR A 184 -5.94 -18.47 8.56
N SER A 185 -6.70 -18.92 9.57
CA SER A 185 -8.02 -19.54 9.35
C SER A 185 -9.01 -18.58 8.69
N VAL A 186 -9.08 -17.33 9.16
CA VAL A 186 -9.95 -16.29 8.62
C VAL A 186 -9.62 -16.02 7.15
N VAL A 187 -8.32 -16.00 6.80
CA VAL A 187 -7.88 -15.83 5.41
C VAL A 187 -8.25 -17.02 4.54
N LEU A 188 -8.03 -18.24 5.01
CA LEU A 188 -8.39 -19.45 4.26
C LEU A 188 -9.90 -19.51 4.00
N GLU A 189 -10.73 -19.18 5.00
CA GLU A 189 -12.18 -19.08 4.84
C GLU A 189 -12.59 -18.00 3.83
N PHE A 190 -11.94 -16.82 3.89
CA PHE A 190 -12.15 -15.77 2.89
C PHE A 190 -11.77 -16.24 1.48
N LEU A 191 -10.60 -16.85 1.29
CA LEU A 191 -10.13 -17.34 -0.01
C LEU A 191 -11.06 -18.42 -0.57
N HIS A 192 -11.54 -19.35 0.27
CA HIS A 192 -12.52 -20.35 -0.11
C HIS A 192 -13.85 -19.71 -0.56
N ARG A 193 -14.37 -18.76 0.21
CA ARG A 193 -15.57 -18.00 -0.19
C ARG A 193 -15.36 -17.28 -1.52
N GLN A 194 -14.17 -16.76 -1.76
CA GLN A 194 -13.87 -16.11 -3.03
C GLN A 194 -13.69 -17.11 -4.19
N SER A 195 -13.31 -18.37 -3.97
CA SER A 195 -13.23 -19.38 -5.04
C SER A 195 -14.60 -19.89 -5.49
N ASP A 196 -15.58 -19.92 -4.58
CA ASP A 196 -16.92 -20.47 -4.88
C ASP A 196 -17.83 -19.51 -5.67
N LYS A 197 -17.46 -18.22 -5.80
CA LYS A 197 -18.24 -17.24 -6.56
C LYS A 197 -18.17 -17.55 -8.07
N SER A 198 -19.33 -17.75 -8.71
CA SER A 198 -19.45 -17.92 -10.16
C SER A 198 -19.22 -16.61 -10.90
N PHE A 199 -18.52 -16.66 -12.04
CA PHE A 199 -18.28 -15.50 -12.91
C PHE A 199 -18.75 -15.76 -14.34
N ASP A 200 -19.31 -14.73 -14.96
CA ASP A 200 -19.85 -14.78 -16.32
C ASP A 200 -18.77 -14.90 -17.41
N SER A 201 -17.50 -14.56 -17.10
CA SER A 201 -16.39 -14.64 -18.06
C SER A 201 -15.22 -15.50 -17.57
N SER A 202 -14.76 -16.39 -18.45
CA SER A 202 -13.64 -17.31 -18.18
C SER A 202 -12.31 -16.58 -17.89
N ILE A 203 -12.10 -15.40 -18.49
CA ILE A 203 -10.88 -14.60 -18.33
C ILE A 203 -10.82 -13.97 -16.93
N GLN A 204 -11.93 -13.40 -16.46
CA GLN A 204 -12.00 -12.82 -15.10
C GLN A 204 -11.85 -13.92 -14.05
N LEU A 205 -12.43 -15.10 -14.28
CA LEU A 205 -12.30 -16.26 -13.42
C LEU A 205 -10.82 -16.70 -13.26
N GLN A 206 -10.08 -16.83 -14.37
CA GLN A 206 -8.65 -17.19 -14.31
C GLN A 206 -7.81 -16.12 -13.62
N GLY A 207 -8.07 -14.84 -13.90
CA GLY A 207 -7.37 -13.72 -13.25
C GLY A 207 -7.54 -13.74 -11.73
N ARG A 208 -8.76 -14.04 -11.25
CA ARG A 208 -9.10 -14.15 -9.83
C ARG A 208 -8.47 -15.37 -9.18
N HIS A 209 -8.56 -16.56 -9.78
CA HIS A 209 -7.91 -17.77 -9.26
C HIS A 209 -6.41 -17.57 -9.09
N ARG A 210 -5.76 -16.89 -10.04
CA ARG A 210 -4.34 -16.55 -9.92
C ARG A 210 -4.05 -15.65 -8.71
N LYS A 211 -4.93 -14.68 -8.40
CA LYS A 211 -4.79 -13.83 -7.20
C LYS A 211 -5.02 -14.63 -5.92
N ILE A 212 -6.03 -15.50 -5.88
CA ILE A 212 -6.30 -16.38 -4.74
C ILE A 212 -5.10 -17.29 -4.46
N LEU A 213 -4.55 -17.93 -5.48
CA LEU A 213 -3.39 -18.82 -5.33
C LEU A 213 -2.12 -18.07 -4.91
N ARG A 214 -1.91 -16.84 -5.39
CA ARG A 214 -0.81 -15.99 -4.94
C ARG A 214 -0.96 -15.61 -3.47
N CYS A 215 -2.16 -15.21 -3.06
CA CYS A 215 -2.45 -14.94 -1.66
C CYS A 215 -2.17 -16.18 -0.81
N LEU A 216 -2.72 -17.33 -1.18
CA LEU A 216 -2.47 -18.60 -0.48
C LEU A 216 -0.97 -18.91 -0.38
N LEU A 217 -0.23 -18.77 -1.47
CA LEU A 217 1.21 -19.05 -1.50
C LEU A 217 2.00 -18.10 -0.57
N SER A 218 1.62 -16.82 -0.52
CA SER A 218 2.23 -15.85 0.39
C SER A 218 2.07 -16.28 1.85
N TRP A 219 0.86 -16.71 2.23
CA TRP A 219 0.58 -17.16 3.61
C TRP A 219 1.26 -18.49 3.97
N VAL A 220 1.43 -19.40 3.00
CA VAL A 220 2.15 -20.67 3.21
C VAL A 220 3.67 -20.47 3.27
N SER A 221 4.20 -19.48 2.55
CA SER A 221 5.65 -19.19 2.55
C SER A 221 6.09 -18.50 3.85
N SER A 222 5.19 -17.73 4.45
CA SER A 222 5.44 -17.01 5.70
C SER A 222 5.07 -17.79 6.98
N SER A 223 4.58 -19.04 6.86
CA SER A 223 4.23 -19.94 7.98
C SER A 223 5.35 -20.85 8.44
#